data_AF-A0A2Z6IBN1-F1
#
_entry.id   AF-A0A2Z6IBN1-F1
#
_cell.length_a   1.000
_cell.length_b   1.000
_cell.length_c   1.000
_cell.angle_alpha   90.00
_cell.angle_beta   90.00
_cell.angle_gamma   90.00
#
_symmetry.space_group_name_H-M   'P 1'
#
loop_
_entity.id
_entity.type
_entity.pdbx_description
1 polymer ?
#
loop_
_entity_poly.entity_id
_entity_poly.type
_entity_poly.pdbx_seq_one_letter_code
_entity_poly.pdbx_strand_id
1 'polypeptide(L)'
;MKAYGEACEAPHEAEALHEVTQEEARSADLASSIDAAKPPVVLVGGAGGMGRILQRLFAADGREVRILEKDDWDRAQDILRGAKLVVVSVPIDVTTDVIARLGPMLDADAVLSDVTSVKRAPVEAMLAAHAGPVAGLHPMFGPDVASLERQVFVYVPARNPEASAWLEELLRKEGASVVTTSAEEHDRAMGIIQALRHFTTYAYGVFLAELHPDLRQIMAMSSPIYRLELEMVGRLFAQDPHLYADIIMANDDNARLIRAYVESLAPELELVLRGDRKAFVERFGRARDYFGTLAYDFMKESGRMLAAVQSERNGHSKARAAR
;
A
#
# COMPACT_ATOMS: atom_id res chain seq x y z
N MET A 1 -33.71 -26.33 34.94
CA MET A 1 -34.77 -25.52 35.58
C MET A 1 -34.32 -24.07 35.50
N LYS A 2 -34.97 -23.29 34.60
CA LYS A 2 -34.91 -21.82 34.32
C LYS A 2 -33.52 -21.20 34.02
N ALA A 3 -33.20 -20.70 32.82
CA ALA A 3 -33.82 -19.73 31.88
C ALA A 3 -33.55 -18.26 32.23
N TYR A 4 -32.86 -17.55 31.31
CA TYR A 4 -32.91 -16.13 30.85
C TYR A 4 -31.73 -15.99 29.86
N GLY A 5 -31.82 -15.61 28.58
CA GLY A 5 -32.70 -14.68 27.85
C GLY A 5 -31.80 -13.53 27.34
N GLU A 6 -31.28 -13.58 26.12
CA GLU A 6 -31.71 -12.85 24.91
C GLU A 6 -30.79 -11.67 24.51
N ALA A 7 -30.40 -11.71 23.22
CA ALA A 7 -30.07 -10.63 22.27
C ALA A 7 -29.01 -9.55 22.58
N CYS A 8 -27.96 -9.53 21.74
CA CYS A 8 -27.34 -8.30 21.26
C CYS A 8 -26.85 -8.52 19.82
N GLU A 9 -27.79 -8.51 18.87
CA GLU A 9 -27.52 -8.29 17.44
C GLU A 9 -27.74 -6.80 17.13
N ALA A 10 -26.97 -6.30 16.16
CA ALA A 10 -26.97 -4.96 15.54
C ALA A 10 -26.31 -3.80 16.34
N PRO A 11 -25.11 -3.39 15.89
CA PRO A 11 -25.00 -2.08 15.23
C PRO A 11 -24.41 -2.16 13.80
N HIS A 12 -24.00 -3.34 13.34
CA HIS A 12 -23.21 -3.48 12.11
C HIS A 12 -24.01 -3.31 10.80
N GLU A 13 -25.33 -3.58 10.83
CA GLU A 13 -26.17 -3.50 9.62
C GLU A 13 -26.54 -2.07 9.23
N ALA A 14 -26.76 -1.17 10.20
CA ALA A 14 -27.14 0.21 9.91
C ALA A 14 -25.96 1.03 9.36
N GLU A 15 -24.73 0.82 9.86
CA GLU A 15 -23.52 1.43 9.30
C GLU A 15 -23.20 0.85 7.92
N ALA A 16 -23.30 -0.48 7.74
CA ALA A 16 -23.10 -1.11 6.44
C ALA A 16 -24.13 -0.65 5.39
N LEU A 17 -25.41 -0.53 5.76
CA LEU A 17 -26.45 -0.01 4.85
C LEU A 17 -26.23 1.47 4.53
N HIS A 18 -25.68 2.26 5.46
CA HIS A 18 -25.38 3.67 5.21
C HIS A 18 -24.13 3.87 4.34
N GLU A 19 -23.14 2.99 4.47
CA GLU A 19 -21.94 2.96 3.62
C GLU A 19 -22.29 2.51 2.20
N VAL A 20 -23.09 1.44 2.06
CA VAL A 20 -23.58 0.93 0.76
C VAL A 20 -24.42 2.00 0.03
N THR A 21 -25.33 2.68 0.73
CA THR A 21 -26.15 3.74 0.10
C THR A 21 -25.34 4.99 -0.30
N GLN A 22 -24.27 5.34 0.42
CA GLN A 22 -23.35 6.40 0.00
C GLN A 22 -22.44 5.98 -1.15
N GLU A 23 -22.04 4.71 -1.21
CA GLU A 23 -21.23 4.16 -2.30
C GLU A 23 -22.05 4.05 -3.59
N GLU A 24 -23.31 3.63 -3.52
CA GLU A 24 -24.27 3.61 -4.64
C GLU A 24 -24.59 5.02 -5.17
N ALA A 25 -24.80 6.00 -4.28
CA ALA A 25 -25.03 7.39 -4.67
C ALA A 25 -23.80 8.02 -5.35
N ARG A 26 -22.59 7.77 -4.81
CA ARG A 26 -21.33 8.20 -5.43
C ARG A 26 -21.07 7.51 -6.77
N SER A 27 -21.42 6.23 -6.89
CA SER A 27 -21.27 5.47 -8.13
C SER A 27 -22.25 5.94 -9.21
N ALA A 28 -23.45 6.38 -8.84
CA ALA A 28 -24.43 6.98 -9.75
C ALA A 28 -24.00 8.37 -10.25
N ASP A 29 -23.42 9.21 -9.37
CA ASP A 29 -22.85 10.51 -9.76
C ASP A 29 -21.64 10.33 -10.70
N LEU A 30 -20.76 9.35 -10.43
CA LEU A 30 -19.63 9.00 -11.31
C LEU A 30 -20.06 8.45 -12.68
N ALA A 31 -21.18 7.73 -12.75
CA ALA A 31 -21.72 7.23 -14.02
C ALA A 31 -22.27 8.37 -14.89
N SER A 32 -22.74 9.47 -14.28
CA SER A 32 -23.22 10.66 -15.00
C SER A 32 -22.09 11.57 -15.54
N SER A 33 -20.86 11.36 -15.08
CA SER A 33 -19.67 12.12 -15.49
C SER A 33 -18.83 11.45 -16.59
N ILE A 34 -19.30 10.35 -17.17
CA ILE A 34 -18.58 9.65 -18.25
C ILE A 34 -18.56 10.53 -19.51
N ASP A 35 -17.37 10.87 -19.96
CA ASP A 35 -17.09 11.54 -21.22
C ASP A 35 -16.90 10.49 -22.31
N ALA A 36 -17.91 10.31 -23.16
CA ALA A 36 -17.89 9.36 -24.27
C ALA A 36 -16.77 9.62 -25.30
N ALA A 37 -16.12 10.80 -25.27
CA ALA A 37 -14.95 11.08 -26.10
C ALA A 37 -13.66 10.45 -25.55
N LYS A 38 -13.61 10.09 -24.27
CA LYS A 38 -12.45 9.46 -23.66
C LYS A 38 -12.48 7.94 -23.86
N PRO A 39 -11.35 7.32 -24.26
CA PRO A 39 -11.30 5.89 -24.43
C PRO A 39 -11.43 5.18 -23.06
N PRO A 40 -12.04 3.97 -23.05
CA PRO A 40 -12.22 3.17 -21.86
C PRO A 40 -10.89 2.71 -21.27
N VAL A 41 -10.91 2.45 -19.97
CA VAL A 41 -9.82 1.84 -19.20
C VAL A 41 -10.26 0.48 -18.72
N VAL A 42 -9.35 -0.50 -18.74
CA VAL A 42 -9.60 -1.84 -18.19
C VAL A 42 -8.74 -2.06 -16.96
N LEU A 43 -9.35 -2.53 -15.88
CA LEU A 43 -8.66 -2.96 -14.66
C LEU A 43 -8.75 -4.48 -14.53
N VAL A 44 -7.60 -5.15 -14.63
CA VAL A 44 -7.51 -6.60 -14.41
C VAL A 44 -7.33 -6.85 -12.91
N GLY A 45 -8.25 -7.58 -12.28
CA GLY A 45 -8.35 -7.66 -10.81
C GLY A 45 -8.92 -6.38 -10.16
N GLY A 46 -9.70 -5.61 -10.93
CA GLY A 46 -10.22 -4.31 -10.52
C GLY A 46 -11.14 -4.31 -9.30
N ALA A 47 -11.74 -5.45 -8.93
CA ALA A 47 -12.60 -5.57 -7.75
C ALA A 47 -11.83 -5.54 -6.43
N GLY A 48 -10.51 -5.74 -6.45
CA GLY A 48 -9.63 -5.67 -5.28
C GLY A 48 -9.57 -4.29 -4.63
N GLY A 49 -8.98 -4.20 -3.42
CA GLY A 49 -8.91 -2.94 -2.66
C GLY A 49 -8.25 -1.80 -3.44
N MET A 50 -7.09 -2.05 -4.05
CA MET A 50 -6.41 -1.06 -4.90
C MET A 50 -7.17 -0.80 -6.20
N GLY A 51 -7.73 -1.85 -6.80
CA GLY A 51 -8.58 -1.73 -7.98
C GLY A 51 -9.75 -0.76 -7.77
N ARG A 52 -10.43 -0.78 -6.62
CA ARG A 52 -11.49 0.17 -6.26
C ARG A 52 -11.01 1.63 -6.14
N ILE A 53 -9.76 1.87 -5.76
CA ILE A 53 -9.18 3.22 -5.77
C ILE A 53 -8.98 3.68 -7.22
N LEU A 54 -8.44 2.81 -8.08
CA LEU A 54 -8.24 3.12 -9.50
C LEU A 54 -9.55 3.30 -10.25
N GLN A 55 -10.60 2.53 -9.92
CA GLN A 55 -11.95 2.73 -10.45
C GLN A 55 -12.42 4.16 -10.18
N ARG A 56 -12.34 4.62 -8.92
CA ARG A 56 -12.72 5.98 -8.52
C ARG A 56 -11.88 7.04 -9.25
N LEU A 57 -10.57 6.83 -9.36
CA LEU A 57 -9.66 7.73 -10.08
C LEU A 57 -10.06 7.91 -11.54
N PHE A 58 -10.23 6.82 -12.29
CA PHE A 58 -10.52 6.89 -13.72
C PHE A 58 -11.95 7.34 -14.02
N ALA A 59 -12.91 6.96 -13.18
CA ALA A 59 -14.29 7.44 -13.30
C ALA A 59 -14.42 8.94 -12.96
N ALA A 60 -13.63 9.46 -12.01
CA ALA A 60 -13.55 10.90 -11.75
C ALA A 60 -12.90 11.68 -12.91
N ASP A 61 -12.03 11.04 -13.70
CA ASP A 61 -11.56 11.58 -14.98
C ASP A 61 -12.62 11.47 -16.09
N GLY A 62 -13.79 10.88 -15.82
CA GLY A 62 -14.86 10.70 -16.81
C GLY A 62 -14.60 9.58 -17.81
N ARG A 63 -13.78 8.58 -17.47
CA ARG A 63 -13.54 7.41 -18.32
C ARG A 63 -14.48 6.28 -17.95
N GLU A 64 -14.96 5.55 -18.95
CA GLU A 64 -15.58 4.24 -18.72
C GLU A 64 -14.52 3.29 -18.14
N VAL A 65 -14.81 2.70 -16.97
CA VAL A 65 -13.95 1.71 -16.34
C VAL A 65 -14.58 0.33 -16.49
N ARG A 66 -13.85 -0.59 -17.11
CA ARG A 66 -14.24 -1.99 -17.26
C ARG A 66 -13.36 -2.86 -16.39
N ILE A 67 -13.93 -3.92 -15.84
CA ILE A 67 -13.21 -4.84 -14.94
C ILE A 67 -13.10 -6.19 -15.64
N LEU A 68 -11.91 -6.80 -15.54
CA LEU A 68 -11.65 -8.17 -15.94
C LEU A 68 -11.20 -8.94 -14.70
N GLU A 69 -12.05 -9.85 -14.21
CA GLU A 69 -11.71 -10.73 -13.08
C GLU A 69 -11.25 -12.11 -13.54
N LYS A 70 -10.80 -12.93 -12.59
CA LYS A 70 -10.28 -14.29 -12.82
C LYS A 70 -11.24 -15.22 -13.57
N ASP A 71 -12.54 -14.96 -13.52
CA ASP A 71 -13.58 -15.80 -14.13
C ASP A 71 -14.13 -15.21 -15.45
N ASP A 72 -13.64 -14.05 -15.89
CA ASP A 72 -14.12 -13.32 -17.08
C ASP A 72 -13.29 -13.56 -18.36
N TRP A 73 -12.30 -14.46 -18.31
CA TRP A 73 -11.34 -14.61 -19.39
C TRP A 73 -11.94 -15.10 -20.72
N ASP A 74 -13.09 -15.76 -20.68
CA ASP A 74 -13.87 -16.14 -21.86
C ASP A 74 -14.39 -14.92 -22.63
N ARG A 75 -14.60 -13.80 -21.93
CA ARG A 75 -15.09 -12.52 -22.47
C ARG A 75 -14.00 -11.44 -22.54
N ALA A 76 -12.74 -11.79 -22.26
CA ALA A 76 -11.63 -10.84 -22.18
C ALA A 76 -11.47 -9.99 -23.46
N GLN A 77 -11.62 -10.56 -24.65
CA GLN A 77 -11.53 -9.79 -25.91
C GLN A 77 -12.60 -8.68 -26.01
N ASP A 78 -13.81 -8.95 -25.52
CA ASP A 78 -14.89 -7.98 -25.54
C ASP A 78 -14.67 -6.87 -24.51
N ILE A 79 -14.18 -7.24 -23.31
CA ILE A 79 -13.85 -6.30 -22.25
C ILE A 79 -12.71 -5.34 -22.69
N LEU A 80 -11.67 -5.90 -23.32
CA LEU A 80 -10.47 -5.16 -23.76
C LEU A 80 -10.72 -4.28 -24.99
N ARG A 81 -11.82 -4.48 -25.71
CA ARG A 81 -12.07 -3.83 -27.00
C ARG A 81 -12.03 -2.30 -26.91
N GLY A 82 -11.09 -1.69 -27.63
CA GLY A 82 -10.93 -0.23 -27.71
C GLY A 82 -10.37 0.43 -26.45
N ALA A 83 -9.93 -0.36 -25.46
CA ALA A 83 -9.26 0.16 -24.27
C ALA A 83 -7.89 0.77 -24.65
N LYS A 84 -7.61 1.96 -24.14
CA LYS A 84 -6.31 2.63 -24.36
C LYS A 84 -5.40 2.60 -23.15
N LEU A 85 -5.89 2.10 -22.03
CA LEU A 85 -5.12 1.77 -20.84
C LEU A 85 -5.67 0.48 -20.25
N VAL A 86 -4.76 -0.46 -19.97
CA VAL A 86 -5.06 -1.68 -19.23
C VAL A 86 -4.11 -1.75 -18.04
N VAL A 87 -4.68 -1.78 -16.83
CA VAL A 87 -3.92 -1.80 -15.57
C VAL A 87 -4.10 -3.15 -14.88
N VAL A 88 -2.99 -3.82 -14.60
CA VAL A 88 -2.95 -5.09 -13.87
C VAL A 88 -2.85 -4.82 -12.37
N SER A 89 -3.91 -5.20 -11.63
CA SER A 89 -4.08 -5.02 -10.19
C SER A 89 -4.42 -6.35 -9.49
N VAL A 90 -3.67 -7.40 -9.84
CA VAL A 90 -3.80 -8.75 -9.27
C VAL A 90 -2.70 -8.99 -8.22
N PRO A 91 -2.78 -10.07 -7.42
CA PRO A 91 -1.70 -10.46 -6.51
C PRO A 91 -0.34 -10.63 -7.22
N ILE A 92 0.75 -10.38 -6.49
CA ILE A 92 2.10 -10.29 -7.08
C ILE A 92 2.52 -11.64 -7.67
N ASP A 93 2.26 -12.73 -6.95
CA ASP A 93 2.57 -14.11 -7.35
C ASP A 93 2.00 -14.52 -8.72
N VAL A 94 0.83 -14.00 -9.11
CA VAL A 94 0.18 -14.32 -10.40
C VAL A 94 0.35 -13.23 -11.46
N THR A 95 0.96 -12.09 -11.13
CA THR A 95 1.00 -10.90 -11.99
C THR A 95 1.66 -11.18 -13.34
N THR A 96 2.83 -11.84 -13.36
CA THR A 96 3.57 -12.09 -14.61
C THR A 96 2.82 -13.04 -15.54
N ASP A 97 2.14 -14.04 -14.99
CA ASP A 97 1.34 -15.01 -15.76
C ASP A 97 0.11 -14.34 -16.38
N VAL A 98 -0.55 -13.47 -15.60
CA VAL A 98 -1.67 -12.66 -16.10
C VAL A 98 -1.21 -11.73 -17.22
N ILE A 99 -0.08 -11.05 -17.05
CA ILE A 99 0.50 -10.16 -18.07
C ILE A 99 0.81 -10.93 -19.35
N ALA A 100 1.45 -12.11 -19.25
CA ALA A 100 1.81 -12.93 -20.39
C ALA A 100 0.58 -13.39 -21.18
N ARG A 101 -0.52 -13.70 -20.49
CA ARG A 101 -1.80 -14.06 -21.12
C ARG A 101 -2.50 -12.85 -21.76
N LEU A 102 -2.41 -11.69 -21.12
CA LEU A 102 -3.10 -10.46 -21.50
C LEU A 102 -2.47 -9.79 -22.73
N GLY A 103 -1.14 -9.67 -22.75
CA GLY A 103 -0.41 -8.88 -23.75
C GLY A 103 -0.79 -9.16 -25.22
N PRO A 104 -0.88 -10.43 -25.67
CA PRO A 104 -1.29 -10.76 -27.04
C PRO A 104 -2.70 -10.34 -27.44
N MET A 105 -3.56 -9.96 -26.48
CA MET A 105 -4.95 -9.57 -26.70
C MET A 105 -5.12 -8.05 -26.83
N LEU A 106 -4.06 -7.28 -26.59
CA LEU A 106 -4.12 -5.82 -26.51
C LEU A 106 -3.98 -5.18 -27.89
N ASP A 107 -4.69 -4.07 -28.10
CA ASP A 107 -4.46 -3.19 -29.24
C ASP A 107 -3.03 -2.62 -29.18
N ALA A 108 -2.37 -2.48 -30.34
CA ALA A 108 -0.96 -2.07 -30.41
C ALA A 108 -0.66 -0.70 -29.79
N ASP A 109 -1.66 0.17 -29.66
CA ASP A 109 -1.55 1.50 -29.06
C ASP A 109 -2.11 1.57 -27.63
N ALA A 110 -2.62 0.46 -27.07
CA ALA A 110 -3.05 0.42 -25.68
C ALA A 110 -1.82 0.49 -24.75
N VAL A 111 -1.88 1.32 -23.71
CA VAL A 111 -0.89 1.32 -22.64
C VAL A 111 -1.13 0.11 -21.74
N LEU A 112 -0.12 -0.74 -21.58
CA LEU A 112 -0.13 -1.79 -20.57
C LEU A 112 0.61 -1.32 -19.32
N SER A 113 -0.06 -1.39 -18.17
CA SER A 113 0.47 -0.96 -16.88
C SER A 113 0.13 -1.95 -15.76
N ASP A 114 0.82 -1.83 -14.63
CA ASP A 114 0.59 -2.59 -13.42
C ASP A 114 0.63 -1.67 -12.18
N VAL A 115 0.09 -2.14 -11.06
CA VAL A 115 0.16 -1.44 -9.76
C VAL A 115 0.81 -2.26 -8.64
N THR A 116 1.63 -3.25 -8.99
CA THR A 116 2.27 -4.11 -7.98
C THR A 116 3.33 -3.36 -7.16
N SER A 117 3.73 -3.95 -6.03
CA SER A 117 4.76 -3.36 -5.16
C SER A 117 6.20 -3.65 -5.58
N VAL A 118 6.40 -4.40 -6.67
CA VAL A 118 7.70 -4.70 -7.28
C VAL A 118 7.64 -4.29 -8.75
N LYS A 119 8.74 -3.86 -9.37
CA LYS A 119 8.67 -3.29 -10.73
C LYS A 119 9.52 -4.02 -11.75
N ARG A 120 10.65 -4.64 -11.38
CA ARG A 120 11.51 -5.31 -12.36
C ARG A 120 10.78 -6.43 -13.11
N ALA A 121 10.27 -7.42 -12.38
CA ALA A 121 9.63 -8.58 -12.99
C ALA A 121 8.32 -8.23 -13.76
N PRO A 122 7.40 -7.41 -13.22
CA PRO A 122 6.19 -7.02 -13.96
C PRO A 122 6.48 -6.17 -15.19
N VAL A 123 7.39 -5.19 -15.11
CA VAL A 123 7.75 -4.36 -16.27
C VAL A 123 8.41 -5.20 -17.35
N GLU A 124 9.32 -6.11 -17.00
CA GLU A 124 9.93 -7.05 -17.95
C GLU A 124 8.88 -7.93 -18.63
N ALA A 125 7.94 -8.49 -17.85
CA ALA A 125 6.84 -9.29 -18.39
C ALA A 125 5.96 -8.48 -19.34
N MET A 126 5.63 -7.23 -19.00
CA MET A 126 4.81 -6.35 -19.86
C MET A 126 5.53 -6.03 -21.17
N LEU A 127 6.84 -5.73 -21.10
CA LEU A 127 7.66 -5.45 -22.28
C LEU A 127 7.78 -6.66 -23.23
N ALA A 128 7.77 -7.87 -22.69
CA ALA A 128 7.81 -9.12 -23.44
C ALA A 128 6.44 -9.49 -24.05
N ALA A 129 5.35 -9.26 -23.31
CA ALA A 129 4.01 -9.68 -23.71
C ALA A 129 3.31 -8.71 -24.67
N HIS A 130 3.66 -7.42 -24.63
CA HIS A 130 3.03 -6.36 -25.42
C HIS A 130 4.06 -5.60 -26.26
N ALA A 131 3.74 -5.31 -27.52
CA ALA A 131 4.60 -4.51 -28.41
C ALA A 131 4.40 -3.00 -28.25
N GLY A 132 3.24 -2.58 -27.74
CA GLY A 132 2.87 -1.18 -27.57
C GLY A 132 3.49 -0.50 -26.35
N PRO A 133 2.91 0.63 -25.91
CA PRO A 133 3.38 1.37 -24.75
C PRO A 133 3.29 0.57 -23.45
N VAL A 134 4.29 0.73 -22.59
CA VAL A 134 4.39 0.07 -21.28
C VAL A 134 4.85 1.06 -20.22
N ALA A 135 4.17 1.07 -19.07
CA ALA A 135 4.61 1.83 -17.90
C ALA A 135 4.21 1.12 -16.60
N GLY A 136 5.11 1.05 -15.63
CA GLY A 136 4.80 0.56 -14.29
C GLY A 136 4.28 1.68 -13.39
N LEU A 137 3.39 1.34 -12.47
CA LEU A 137 2.92 2.23 -11.41
C LEU A 137 3.03 1.50 -10.06
N HIS A 138 3.28 2.23 -8.98
CA HIS A 138 3.20 1.68 -7.63
C HIS A 138 2.59 2.74 -6.69
N PRO A 139 1.32 2.57 -6.30
CA PRO A 139 0.72 3.34 -5.22
C PRO A 139 1.40 2.98 -3.90
N MET A 140 2.04 3.93 -3.24
CA MET A 140 2.82 3.72 -2.00
C MET A 140 1.94 3.66 -0.73
N PHE A 141 0.69 3.25 -0.88
CA PHE A 141 -0.34 3.27 0.15
C PHE A 141 -1.30 2.09 0.00
N GLY A 142 -1.99 1.75 1.08
CA GLY A 142 -2.99 0.68 1.12
C GLY A 142 -4.39 1.15 0.67
N PRO A 143 -5.37 0.23 0.62
CA PRO A 143 -6.71 0.52 0.12
C PRO A 143 -7.53 1.49 1.01
N ASP A 144 -7.07 1.79 2.22
CA ASP A 144 -7.80 2.54 3.24
C ASP A 144 -7.69 4.07 3.09
N VAL A 145 -7.06 4.58 2.03
CA VAL A 145 -6.92 6.02 1.83
C VAL A 145 -8.24 6.67 1.39
N ALA A 146 -8.58 7.77 2.04
CA ALA A 146 -9.81 8.53 1.74
C ALA A 146 -9.67 9.37 0.46
N SER A 147 -8.47 9.89 0.18
CA SER A 147 -8.15 10.69 -1.01
C SER A 147 -6.72 10.44 -1.46
N LEU A 148 -6.40 10.83 -2.70
CA LEU A 148 -5.05 10.77 -3.26
C LEU A 148 -4.18 11.98 -2.86
N GLU A 149 -4.73 12.94 -2.13
CA GLU A 149 -4.00 14.14 -1.74
C GLU A 149 -2.75 13.79 -0.92
N ARG A 150 -1.59 14.22 -1.41
CA ARG A 150 -0.25 13.95 -0.85
C ARG A 150 0.13 12.48 -0.77
N GLN A 151 -0.69 11.58 -1.30
CA GLN A 151 -0.30 10.19 -1.47
C GLN A 151 0.78 10.08 -2.54
N VAL A 152 1.71 9.14 -2.35
CA VAL A 152 2.84 8.98 -3.27
C VAL A 152 2.53 7.86 -4.25
N PHE A 153 2.76 8.13 -5.53
CA PHE A 153 2.88 7.11 -6.56
C PHE A 153 4.30 7.09 -7.08
N VAL A 154 4.85 5.90 -7.31
CA VAL A 154 6.06 5.76 -8.10
C VAL A 154 5.69 5.36 -9.53
N TYR A 155 6.12 6.15 -10.50
CA TYR A 155 5.90 5.93 -11.93
C TYR A 155 7.19 5.44 -12.59
N VAL A 156 7.08 4.35 -13.35
CA VAL A 156 8.20 3.70 -14.04
C VAL A 156 7.93 3.72 -15.55
N PRO A 157 8.42 4.74 -16.28
CA PRO A 157 8.32 4.75 -17.73
C PRO A 157 9.16 3.61 -18.32
N ALA A 158 8.59 2.86 -19.27
CA ALA A 158 9.32 1.78 -19.95
C ALA A 158 9.36 2.00 -21.48
N ARG A 159 8.33 1.57 -22.23
CA ARG A 159 8.28 1.75 -23.68
C ARG A 159 7.25 2.80 -24.06
N ASN A 160 7.60 3.69 -24.98
CA ASN A 160 6.75 4.78 -25.50
C ASN A 160 6.07 5.59 -24.37
N PRO A 161 6.83 6.13 -23.40
CA PRO A 161 6.29 6.77 -22.21
C PRO A 161 5.42 8.00 -22.49
N GLU A 162 5.53 8.61 -23.67
CA GLU A 162 4.66 9.68 -24.14
C GLU A 162 3.19 9.27 -24.20
N ALA A 163 2.89 7.98 -24.49
CA ALA A 163 1.53 7.48 -24.56
C ALA A 163 0.89 7.32 -23.17
N SER A 164 1.69 7.22 -22.11
CA SER A 164 1.26 7.11 -20.71
C SER A 164 1.51 8.38 -19.89
N ALA A 165 2.04 9.45 -20.47
CA ALA A 165 2.34 10.70 -19.77
C ALA A 165 1.10 11.33 -19.11
N TRP A 166 -0.07 11.22 -19.76
CA TRP A 166 -1.33 11.71 -19.21
C TRP A 166 -1.74 11.03 -17.89
N LEU A 167 -1.26 9.81 -17.62
CA LEU A 167 -1.52 9.11 -16.36
C LEU A 167 -0.81 9.81 -15.20
N GLU A 168 0.44 10.22 -15.39
CA GLU A 168 1.19 11.00 -14.41
C GLU A 168 0.50 12.34 -14.14
N GLU A 169 0.07 13.03 -15.21
CA GLU A 169 -0.64 14.31 -15.11
C GLU A 169 -1.98 14.17 -14.35
N LEU A 170 -2.74 13.11 -14.63
CA LEU A 170 -3.98 12.80 -13.94
C LEU A 170 -3.73 12.59 -12.43
N LEU A 171 -2.74 11.79 -12.07
CA LEU A 171 -2.40 11.55 -10.66
C LEU A 171 -2.03 12.85 -9.93
N ARG A 172 -1.23 13.71 -10.58
CA ARG A 172 -0.86 15.01 -10.02
C ARG A 172 -2.07 15.95 -9.88
N LYS A 173 -2.98 15.93 -10.85
CA LYS A 173 -4.23 16.71 -10.81
C LYS A 173 -5.12 16.30 -9.63
N GLU A 174 -5.16 15.01 -9.28
CA GLU A 174 -5.85 14.48 -8.11
C GLU A 174 -5.09 14.70 -6.79
N GLY A 175 -4.02 15.49 -6.81
CA GLY A 175 -3.27 15.90 -5.62
C GLY A 175 -2.18 14.92 -5.18
N ALA A 176 -1.91 13.87 -5.96
CA ALA A 176 -0.85 12.91 -5.64
C ALA A 176 0.54 13.47 -5.94
N SER A 177 1.52 13.03 -5.16
CA SER A 177 2.94 13.23 -5.48
C SER A 177 3.44 12.06 -6.32
N VAL A 178 3.81 12.32 -7.58
CA VAL A 178 4.39 11.29 -8.44
C VAL A 178 5.91 11.40 -8.46
N VAL A 179 6.59 10.30 -8.20
CA VAL A 179 8.04 10.15 -8.28
C VAL A 179 8.36 9.25 -9.47
N THR A 180 9.20 9.74 -10.39
CA THR A 180 9.55 9.00 -11.61
C THR A 180 10.94 8.38 -11.47
N THR A 181 11.07 7.08 -11.73
CA THR A 181 12.34 6.33 -11.59
C THR A 181 12.36 5.09 -12.50
N SER A 182 13.49 4.39 -12.55
CA SER A 182 13.62 3.10 -13.23
C SER A 182 13.07 1.95 -12.38
N ALA A 183 12.74 0.81 -13.02
CA ALA A 183 12.30 -0.39 -12.29
C ALA A 183 13.38 -0.89 -11.31
N GLU A 184 14.65 -0.81 -11.70
CA GLU A 184 15.78 -1.23 -10.89
C GLU A 184 16.01 -0.33 -9.68
N GLU A 185 15.93 0.98 -9.85
CA GLU A 185 16.06 1.93 -8.74
C GLU A 185 14.85 1.87 -7.81
N HIS A 186 13.64 1.71 -8.35
CA HIS A 186 12.44 1.43 -7.57
C HIS A 186 12.62 0.22 -6.66
N ASP A 187 12.96 -0.95 -7.20
CA ASP A 187 13.04 -2.18 -6.39
C ASP A 187 14.16 -2.10 -5.35
N ARG A 188 15.28 -1.42 -5.68
CA ARG A 188 16.36 -1.16 -4.73
C ARG A 188 15.90 -0.26 -3.57
N ALA A 189 15.11 0.77 -3.87
CA ALA A 189 14.53 1.64 -2.85
C ALA A 189 13.47 0.91 -2.00
N MET A 190 12.61 0.10 -2.63
CA MET A 190 11.60 -0.72 -1.94
C MET A 190 12.22 -1.79 -1.04
N GLY A 191 13.44 -2.25 -1.36
CA GLY A 191 14.22 -3.09 -0.44
C GLY A 191 14.35 -2.47 0.96
N ILE A 192 14.62 -1.16 1.04
CA ILE A 192 14.72 -0.43 2.32
C ILE A 192 13.33 -0.01 2.83
N ILE A 193 12.52 0.58 1.96
CA ILE A 193 11.24 1.22 2.33
C ILE A 193 10.20 0.18 2.76
N GLN A 194 10.14 -0.95 2.07
CA GLN A 194 9.13 -2.00 2.29
C GLN A 194 9.76 -3.29 2.80
N ALA A 195 10.66 -3.95 2.05
CA ALA A 195 11.07 -5.31 2.38
C ALA A 195 11.75 -5.39 3.76
N LEU A 196 12.78 -4.58 4.00
CA LEU A 196 13.47 -4.53 5.29
C LEU A 196 12.53 -4.01 6.40
N ARG A 197 11.78 -2.94 6.15
CA ARG A 197 10.85 -2.36 7.13
C ARG A 197 9.77 -3.36 7.57
N HIS A 198 9.12 -4.03 6.63
CA HIS A 198 8.11 -5.03 6.90
C HIS A 198 8.71 -6.25 7.57
N PHE A 199 9.87 -6.73 7.12
CA PHE A 199 10.56 -7.84 7.77
C PHE A 199 10.86 -7.55 9.25
N THR A 200 11.41 -6.37 9.57
CA THR A 200 11.70 -6.00 10.98
C THR A 200 10.44 -5.97 11.84
N THR A 201 9.33 -5.46 11.28
CA THR A 201 8.04 -5.37 11.98
C THR A 201 7.42 -6.76 12.16
N TYR A 202 7.46 -7.59 11.11
CA TYR A 202 7.03 -8.98 11.13
C TYR A 202 7.81 -9.79 12.16
N ALA A 203 9.15 -9.76 12.10
CA ALA A 203 10.01 -10.51 13.00
C ALA A 203 9.80 -10.11 14.48
N TYR A 204 9.68 -8.81 14.76
CA TYR A 204 9.38 -8.33 16.11
C TYR A 204 8.00 -8.78 16.59
N GLY A 205 6.97 -8.70 15.75
CA GLY A 205 5.62 -9.15 16.13
C GLY A 205 5.52 -10.67 16.32
N VAL A 206 6.22 -11.47 15.49
CA VAL A 206 6.34 -12.92 15.69
C VAL A 206 7.03 -13.23 17.01
N PHE A 207 8.13 -12.54 17.33
CA PHE A 207 8.81 -12.70 18.61
C PHE A 207 7.90 -12.35 19.81
N LEU A 208 7.11 -11.27 19.72
CA LEU A 208 6.11 -10.94 20.74
C LEU A 208 5.05 -12.04 20.86
N ALA A 209 4.59 -12.61 19.75
CA ALA A 209 3.63 -13.71 19.75
C ALA A 209 4.20 -14.95 20.45
N GLU A 210 5.49 -15.26 20.27
CA GLU A 210 6.17 -16.38 20.95
C GLU A 210 6.37 -16.13 22.46
N LEU A 211 6.64 -14.88 22.85
CA LEU A 211 6.81 -14.50 24.26
C LEU A 211 5.47 -14.47 25.02
N HIS A 212 4.35 -14.31 24.31
CA HIS A 212 2.99 -14.22 24.85
C HIS A 212 2.80 -13.22 26.01
N PRO A 213 3.27 -11.94 25.91
CA PRO A 213 2.98 -10.96 26.95
C PRO A 213 1.51 -10.52 26.92
N ASP A 214 0.98 -10.06 28.07
CA ASP A 214 -0.33 -9.40 28.10
C ASP A 214 -0.24 -8.01 27.45
N LEU A 215 -0.58 -7.95 26.16
CA LEU A 215 -0.57 -6.69 25.40
C LEU A 215 -1.53 -5.65 25.98
N ARG A 216 -2.64 -6.04 26.62
CA ARG A 216 -3.57 -5.07 27.25
C ARG A 216 -2.92 -4.42 28.46
N GLN A 217 -2.23 -5.21 29.28
CA GLN A 217 -1.48 -4.70 30.41
C GLN A 217 -0.34 -3.77 29.96
N ILE A 218 0.44 -4.17 28.94
CA ILE A 218 1.49 -3.33 28.36
C ILE A 218 0.92 -2.00 27.85
N MET A 219 -0.20 -2.05 27.12
CA MET A 219 -0.85 -0.85 26.61
C MET A 219 -1.38 0.07 27.72
N ALA A 220 -1.82 -0.49 28.86
CA ALA A 220 -2.27 0.30 30.00
C ALA A 220 -1.13 1.06 30.69
N MET A 221 0.12 0.57 30.59
CA MET A 221 1.32 1.23 31.12
C MET A 221 2.03 2.12 30.08
N SER A 222 1.60 2.07 28.83
CA SER A 222 2.23 2.78 27.72
C SER A 222 1.77 4.24 27.63
N SER A 223 2.74 5.15 27.54
CA SER A 223 2.45 6.51 27.08
C SER A 223 1.98 6.48 25.61
N PRO A 224 1.38 7.56 25.09
CA PRO A 224 0.81 7.54 23.73
C PRO A 224 1.81 7.21 22.61
N ILE A 225 3.09 7.55 22.74
CA ILE A 225 4.12 7.15 21.77
C ILE A 225 4.36 5.63 21.79
N TYR A 226 4.56 5.03 22.96
CA TYR A 226 4.76 3.57 23.07
C TYR A 226 3.54 2.78 22.63
N ARG A 227 2.35 3.32 22.88
CA ARG A 227 1.10 2.74 22.36
C ARG A 227 1.07 2.79 20.84
N LEU A 228 1.42 3.93 20.23
CA LEU A 228 1.49 4.08 18.79
C LEU A 228 2.51 3.11 18.18
N GLU A 229 3.69 2.97 18.78
CA GLU A 229 4.71 2.00 18.32
C GLU A 229 4.17 0.57 18.28
N LEU A 230 3.45 0.13 19.32
CA LEU A 230 2.84 -1.20 19.35
C LEU A 230 1.67 -1.32 18.36
N GLU A 231 0.84 -0.28 18.20
CA GLU A 231 -0.23 -0.23 17.20
C GLU A 231 0.35 -0.33 15.77
N MET A 232 1.50 0.30 15.50
CA MET A 232 2.20 0.22 14.21
C MET A 232 2.73 -1.18 13.89
N VAL A 233 3.13 -1.94 14.92
CA VAL A 233 3.49 -3.36 14.75
C VAL A 233 2.23 -4.20 14.52
N GLY A 234 1.21 -4.04 15.37
CA GLY A 234 -0.01 -4.84 15.33
C GLY A 234 -0.79 -4.69 14.02
N ARG A 235 -0.85 -3.48 13.45
CA ARG A 235 -1.59 -3.24 12.19
C ARG A 235 -1.02 -3.99 10.98
N LEU A 236 0.24 -4.43 11.04
CA LEU A 236 0.83 -5.27 9.99
C LEU A 236 0.07 -6.60 9.88
N PHE A 237 -0.25 -7.22 11.02
CA PHE A 237 -0.88 -8.54 11.11
C PHE A 237 -2.39 -8.51 10.83
N ALA A 238 -2.98 -7.33 10.63
CA ALA A 238 -4.36 -7.16 10.21
C ALA A 238 -4.53 -7.14 8.67
N GLN A 239 -3.43 -7.16 7.93
CA GLN A 239 -3.41 -7.10 6.46
C GLN A 239 -3.10 -8.49 5.86
N ASP A 240 -3.17 -8.60 4.52
CA ASP A 240 -2.94 -9.87 3.81
C ASP A 240 -1.49 -10.37 3.96
N PRO A 241 -1.26 -11.54 4.57
CA PRO A 241 0.09 -12.09 4.72
C PRO A 241 0.77 -12.42 3.38
N HIS A 242 0.02 -12.76 2.33
CA HIS A 242 0.59 -13.14 1.03
C HIS A 242 1.26 -11.94 0.37
N LEU A 243 0.63 -10.76 0.42
CA LEU A 243 1.23 -9.51 -0.06
C LEU A 243 2.59 -9.24 0.58
N TYR A 244 2.71 -9.41 1.90
CA TYR A 244 3.98 -9.20 2.59
C TYR A 244 5.02 -10.27 2.27
N ALA A 245 4.61 -11.53 2.13
CA ALA A 245 5.50 -12.60 1.69
C ALA A 245 6.09 -12.27 0.31
N ASP A 246 5.24 -11.89 -0.65
CA ASP A 246 5.63 -11.56 -2.00
C ASP A 246 6.55 -10.34 -2.07
N ILE A 247 6.29 -9.29 -1.26
CA ILE A 247 7.16 -8.11 -1.19
C ILE A 247 8.52 -8.46 -0.57
N ILE A 248 8.53 -9.12 0.58
CA ILE A 248 9.75 -9.41 1.33
C ILE A 248 10.64 -10.38 0.55
N MET A 249 10.04 -11.39 -0.09
CA MET A 249 10.74 -12.46 -0.81
C MET A 249 10.90 -12.19 -2.32
N ALA A 250 10.52 -11.00 -2.80
CA ALA A 250 10.46 -10.66 -4.22
C ALA A 250 11.73 -10.95 -5.02
N ASN A 251 12.92 -10.78 -4.41
CA ASN A 251 14.19 -10.93 -5.09
C ASN A 251 15.36 -11.19 -4.12
N ASP A 252 16.48 -11.66 -4.68
CA ASP A 252 17.70 -11.94 -3.93
C ASP A 252 18.34 -10.71 -3.29
N ASP A 253 18.11 -9.51 -3.84
CA ASP A 253 18.65 -8.27 -3.27
C ASP A 253 17.98 -7.97 -1.91
N ASN A 254 16.67 -8.21 -1.78
CA ASN A 254 15.94 -8.13 -0.51
C ASN A 254 16.49 -9.13 0.51
N ALA A 255 16.70 -10.38 0.11
CA ALA A 255 17.26 -11.41 0.98
C ALA A 255 18.67 -11.05 1.46
N ARG A 256 19.52 -10.50 0.57
CA ARG A 256 20.86 -10.02 0.92
C ARG A 256 20.81 -8.84 1.89
N LEU A 257 19.90 -7.88 1.68
CA LEU A 257 19.72 -6.73 2.57
C LEU A 257 19.23 -7.16 3.97
N ILE A 258 18.25 -8.05 4.04
CA ILE A 258 17.71 -8.58 5.30
C ILE A 258 18.79 -9.36 6.06
N ARG A 259 19.56 -10.21 5.37
CA ARG A 259 20.71 -10.91 5.97
C ARG A 259 21.70 -9.93 6.59
N ALA A 260 22.11 -8.91 5.83
CA ALA A 260 23.05 -7.90 6.31
C ALA A 260 22.53 -7.16 7.55
N TYR A 261 21.23 -6.87 7.59
CA TYR A 261 20.59 -6.30 8.78
C TYR A 261 20.64 -7.25 9.98
N VAL A 262 20.27 -8.52 9.82
CA VAL A 262 20.30 -9.50 10.92
C VAL A 262 21.72 -9.68 11.46
N GLU A 263 22.70 -9.82 10.58
CA GLU A 263 24.12 -9.93 10.96
C GLU A 263 24.62 -8.67 11.68
N SER A 264 24.08 -7.49 11.36
CA SER A 264 24.41 -6.23 12.03
C SER A 264 23.95 -6.14 13.49
N LEU A 265 22.99 -6.99 13.91
CA LEU A 265 22.46 -6.99 15.28
C LEU A 265 23.41 -7.65 16.28
N ALA A 266 24.24 -8.60 15.86
CA ALA A 266 25.11 -9.35 16.76
C ALA A 266 26.11 -8.45 17.51
N PRO A 267 26.82 -7.50 16.84
CA PRO A 267 27.64 -6.52 17.55
C PRO A 267 26.87 -5.66 18.56
N GLU A 268 25.61 -5.30 18.29
CA GLU A 268 24.81 -4.50 19.21
C GLU A 268 24.41 -5.29 20.46
N LEU A 269 24.06 -6.57 20.29
CA LEU A 269 23.78 -7.48 21.40
C LEU A 269 24.99 -7.64 22.32
N GLU A 270 26.19 -7.78 21.75
CA GLU A 270 27.43 -7.91 22.54
C GLU A 270 27.69 -6.70 23.44
N LEU A 271 27.35 -5.49 22.98
CA LEU A 271 27.47 -4.29 23.82
C LEU A 271 26.55 -4.34 25.04
N VAL A 272 25.33 -4.84 24.85
CA VAL A 272 24.34 -5.00 25.94
C VAL A 272 24.82 -6.05 26.93
N LEU A 273 25.24 -7.23 26.46
CA LEU A 273 25.69 -8.33 27.31
C LEU A 273 26.91 -7.97 28.16
N ARG A 274 27.82 -7.14 27.62
CA ARG A 274 29.01 -6.66 28.34
C ARG A 274 28.76 -5.42 29.20
N GLY A 275 27.59 -4.80 29.07
CA GLY A 275 27.30 -3.52 29.71
C GLY A 275 28.23 -2.38 29.24
N ASP A 276 28.73 -2.44 28.00
CA ASP A 276 29.66 -1.44 27.45
C ASP A 276 28.93 -0.15 27.05
N ARG A 277 28.58 0.63 28.07
CA ARG A 277 27.89 1.91 27.93
C ARG A 277 28.65 2.89 27.04
N LYS A 278 29.99 2.89 27.10
CA LYS A 278 30.80 3.85 26.35
C LYS A 278 30.68 3.57 24.85
N ALA A 279 30.91 2.32 24.44
CA ALA A 279 30.79 1.94 23.04
C ALA A 279 29.35 2.10 22.51
N PHE A 280 28.34 1.82 23.33
CA PHE A 280 26.94 2.08 22.98
C PHE A 280 26.68 3.55 22.66
N VAL A 281 27.12 4.48 23.54
CA VAL A 281 26.94 5.92 23.34
C VAL A 281 27.69 6.41 22.08
N GLU A 282 28.88 5.89 21.82
CA GLU A 282 29.62 6.21 20.59
C GLU A 282 28.92 5.73 19.32
N ARG A 283 28.36 4.51 19.32
CA ARG A 283 27.55 3.98 18.20
C ARG A 283 26.29 4.80 17.98
N PHE A 284 25.58 5.13 19.07
CA PHE A 284 24.42 6.01 19.02
C PHE A 284 24.77 7.37 18.41
N GLY A 285 25.90 7.95 18.83
CA GLY A 285 26.42 9.20 18.27
C GLY A 285 26.62 9.12 16.75
N ARG A 286 27.26 8.06 16.25
CA ARG A 286 27.45 7.84 14.80
C ARG A 286 26.13 7.74 14.04
N ALA A 287 25.14 7.05 14.60
CA ALA A 287 23.81 6.96 13.99
C ALA A 287 23.14 8.34 13.94
N ARG A 288 23.19 9.11 15.04
CA ARG A 288 22.68 10.49 15.08
C ARG A 288 23.37 11.36 14.03
N ASP A 289 24.69 11.25 13.87
CA ASP A 289 25.43 12.05 12.90
C ASP A 289 25.03 11.72 11.45
N TYR A 290 24.73 10.45 11.15
CA TYR A 290 24.15 10.05 9.87
C TYR A 290 22.77 10.66 9.62
N PHE A 291 21.87 10.60 10.61
CA PHE A 291 20.55 11.22 10.50
C PHE A 291 20.61 12.76 10.48
N GLY A 292 21.66 13.36 11.04
CA GLY A 292 21.88 14.81 11.02
C GLY A 292 20.70 15.60 11.59
N THR A 293 20.26 16.62 10.86
CA THR A 293 19.11 17.46 11.27
C THR A 293 17.79 16.70 11.23
N LEU A 294 17.66 15.68 10.38
CA LEU A 294 16.43 14.89 10.25
C LEU A 294 16.05 14.20 11.55
N ALA A 295 17.02 13.79 12.37
CA ALA A 295 16.72 13.21 13.69
C ALA A 295 15.84 14.14 14.55
N TYR A 296 16.14 15.45 14.54
CA TYR A 296 15.40 16.44 15.31
C TYR A 296 14.08 16.83 14.63
N ASP A 297 14.07 16.91 13.30
CA ASP A 297 12.85 17.18 12.55
C ASP A 297 11.82 16.06 12.73
N PHE A 298 12.24 14.80 12.64
CA PHE A 298 11.39 13.63 12.91
C PHE A 298 10.85 13.62 14.34
N MET A 299 11.68 13.94 15.34
CA MET A 299 11.23 14.05 16.72
C MET A 299 10.17 15.15 16.89
N LYS A 300 10.34 16.31 16.25
CA LYS A 300 9.40 17.42 16.32
C LYS A 300 8.09 17.11 15.60
N GLU A 301 8.18 16.49 14.44
CA GLU A 301 7.03 16.13 13.61
C GLU A 301 6.18 15.03 14.26
N SER A 302 6.81 13.94 14.69
CA SER A 302 6.11 12.86 15.43
C SER A 302 5.45 13.38 16.71
N GLY A 303 6.09 14.30 17.43
CA GLY A 303 5.51 14.97 18.60
C GLY A 303 4.24 15.75 18.28
N ARG A 304 4.21 16.48 17.15
CA ARG A 304 3.00 17.20 16.70
C ARG A 304 1.87 16.25 16.30
N MET A 305 2.19 15.17 15.58
CA MET A 305 1.22 14.15 15.18
C MET A 305 0.57 13.51 16.41
N LEU A 306 1.37 13.12 17.41
CA LEU A 306 0.87 12.57 18.66
C LEU A 306 -0.04 13.55 19.42
N ALA A 307 0.34 14.83 19.48
CA ALA A 307 -0.48 15.86 20.13
C ALA A 307 -1.84 16.05 19.44
N ALA A 308 -1.89 15.98 18.11
CA ALA A 308 -3.14 16.04 17.34
C ALA A 308 -4.04 14.82 17.62
N VAL A 309 -3.50 13.61 17.57
CA VAL A 309 -4.26 12.39 17.88
C VAL A 309 -4.82 12.39 19.31
N GLN A 310 -4.05 12.93 20.27
CA GLN A 310 -4.49 13.07 21.66
C GLN A 310 -5.61 14.09 21.82
N SER A 311 -5.55 15.23 21.11
CA SER A 311 -6.57 16.27 21.23
C SER A 311 -7.92 15.80 20.70
N GLU A 312 -7.93 15.05 19.59
CA GLU A 312 -9.14 14.41 19.05
C GLU A 312 -9.75 13.40 20.02
N ARG A 313 -8.95 12.51 20.59
CA ARG A 313 -9.42 11.52 21.60
C ARG A 313 -10.04 12.20 22.83
N ASN A 314 -9.42 13.28 23.30
CA ASN A 314 -9.93 14.05 24.43
C ASN A 314 -11.22 14.81 24.09
N GLY A 315 -11.36 15.30 22.87
CA GLY A 315 -12.60 15.92 22.38
C GLY A 315 -13.77 14.94 22.34
N HIS A 316 -13.54 13.72 21.83
CA HIS A 316 -14.55 12.65 21.80
C HIS A 316 -14.94 12.16 23.21
N SER A 317 -13.98 12.08 24.14
CA SER A 317 -14.25 11.72 25.54
C SER A 317 -15.15 12.75 26.25
N LYS A 318 -14.90 14.05 26.02
CA LYS A 318 -15.75 15.13 26.56
C LYS A 318 -17.15 15.14 25.96
N ALA A 319 -17.29 14.88 24.66
CA ALA A 319 -18.60 14.80 24.01
C ALA A 319 -19.44 13.59 24.47
N ARG A 320 -18.78 12.47 24.79
CA ARG A 320 -19.42 11.25 25.32
C ARG A 320 -19.80 11.37 26.80
N ALA A 321 -19.06 12.15 27.59
CA ALA A 321 -19.40 12.44 28.99
C ALA A 321 -20.49 13.52 29.17
N ALA A 322 -20.82 14.26 28.11
CA ALA A 322 -21.86 15.29 28.09
C ALA A 322 -23.22 14.78 27.56
N ARG A 323 -23.35 13.48 27.26
CA ARG A 323 -24.58 12.78 26.90
C ARG A 323 -24.95 11.80 28.00
#